data_AF-A0A1G4WXV6-F1
#
_entry.id   AF-A0A1G4WXV6-F1
#
_cell.length_a   1.000
_cell.length_b   1.000
_cell.length_c   1.000
_cell.angle_alpha   90.00
_cell.angle_beta   90.00
_cell.angle_gamma   90.00
#
_symmetry.space_group_name_H-M   'P 1'
#
loop_
_entity.id
_entity.type
_entity.pdbx_description
1 polymer ?
#
loop_
_entity_poly.entity_id
_entity_poly.type
_entity_poly.pdbx_seq_one_letter_code
_entity_poly.pdbx_strand_id
1 'polypeptide(L)'
;MATAGSGITTVVNWTGAECIDITAPNQDDAGVLHTGSFCGGSAQFHITPTSGAQMVGADPSIGSADWASCEILPGRLVDSGTAGDGQDINCLTRFDALP
;
A
#
# COMPACT_ATOMS: atom_id res chain seq x y z
N MET A 1 -19.07 11.94 1.43
CA MET A 1 -18.01 12.96 1.64
C MET A 1 -17.11 12.42 2.75
N ALA A 2 -15.93 11.90 2.42
CA ALA A 2 -14.99 11.43 3.42
C ALA A 2 -14.37 12.64 4.12
N THR A 3 -14.62 12.78 5.41
CA THR A 3 -14.09 13.88 6.23
C THR A 3 -12.59 13.68 6.39
N ALA A 4 -11.78 14.60 5.86
CA ALA A 4 -10.34 14.66 6.12
C ALA A 4 -10.12 14.78 7.63
N GLY A 5 -9.43 13.80 8.23
CA GLY A 5 -9.18 13.77 9.68
C GLY A 5 -9.03 12.39 10.32
N SER A 6 -9.35 11.30 9.63
CA SER A 6 -8.98 9.94 10.05
C SER A 6 -7.80 9.44 9.23
N GLY A 7 -6.71 9.11 9.91
CA GLY A 7 -5.54 8.51 9.28
C GLY A 7 -5.89 7.15 8.67
N ILE A 8 -5.33 6.89 7.49
CA ILE A 8 -5.46 5.66 6.74
C ILE A 8 -4.19 4.85 6.95
N THR A 9 -4.37 3.64 7.45
CA THR A 9 -3.27 2.71 7.68
C THR A 9 -3.28 1.67 6.58
N THR A 10 -2.15 1.51 5.91
CA THR A 10 -1.93 0.46 4.91
C THR A 10 -0.91 -0.52 5.45
N VAL A 11 -1.14 -1.81 5.28
CA VAL A 11 -0.20 -2.86 5.62
C VAL A 11 0.12 -3.66 4.37
N VAL A 12 1.40 -3.93 4.15
CA VAL A 12 1.89 -4.85 3.13
C VAL A 12 2.59 -6.01 3.84
N ASN A 13 2.27 -7.24 3.50
CA ASN A 13 2.96 -8.43 4.02
C ASN A 13 3.51 -9.25 2.85
N TRP A 14 4.67 -9.88 3.03
CA TRP A 14 5.28 -10.74 2.02
C TRP A 14 6.13 -11.86 2.64
N THR A 15 6.42 -12.88 1.83
CA THR A 15 7.30 -14.01 2.19
C THR A 15 8.23 -14.37 1.05
N GLY A 16 9.29 -15.14 1.31
CA GLY A 16 10.19 -15.65 0.26
C GLY A 16 11.33 -14.71 -0.16
N ALA A 17 11.21 -13.41 0.13
CA ALA A 17 12.27 -12.42 -0.04
C ALA A 17 12.56 -11.68 1.27
N GLU A 18 13.82 -11.28 1.47
CA GLU A 18 14.21 -10.44 2.61
C GLU A 18 13.57 -9.06 2.51
N CYS A 19 13.64 -8.46 1.31
CA CYS A 19 13.12 -7.14 1.01
C CYS A 19 12.34 -7.12 -0.31
N ILE A 20 11.35 -6.24 -0.40
CA ILE A 20 10.64 -5.90 -1.64
C ILE A 20 10.58 -4.38 -1.80
N ASP A 21 10.41 -3.92 -3.03
CA ASP A 21 10.16 -2.51 -3.31
C ASP A 21 8.66 -2.22 -3.19
N ILE A 22 8.30 -1.15 -2.50
CA ILE A 22 6.91 -0.75 -2.29
C ILE A 22 6.76 0.70 -2.69
N THR A 23 5.81 0.98 -3.57
CA THR A 23 5.37 2.34 -3.89
C THR A 23 4.21 2.72 -2.97
N ALA A 24 4.38 3.78 -2.19
CA ALA A 24 3.34 4.30 -1.30
C ALA A 24 3.43 5.83 -1.23
N PRO A 25 2.37 6.53 -0.80
CA PRO A 25 2.45 7.96 -0.52
C PRO A 25 3.47 8.23 0.59
N ASN A 26 4.21 9.32 0.46
CA ASN A 26 5.11 9.78 1.50
C ASN A 26 4.29 10.22 2.72
N GLN A 27 4.68 9.78 3.92
CA GLN A 27 3.98 10.13 5.16
C GLN A 27 4.10 11.62 5.51
N ASP A 28 5.22 12.24 5.14
CA ASP A 28 5.47 13.67 5.36
C ASP A 28 4.89 14.56 4.25
N ASP A 29 4.59 13.96 3.09
CA ASP A 29 3.98 14.64 1.94
C ASP A 29 3.09 13.66 1.14
N ALA A 30 1.86 13.48 1.60
CA ALA A 30 0.90 12.54 1.00
C ALA A 30 0.55 12.84 -0.47
N GLY A 31 0.99 13.97 -1.02
CA GLY A 31 0.87 14.29 -2.45
C GLY A 31 1.95 13.65 -3.33
N VAL A 32 3.00 13.09 -2.73
CA VAL A 32 4.16 12.52 -3.43
C VAL A 32 4.20 11.02 -3.21
N LEU A 33 4.23 10.25 -4.30
CA LEU A 33 4.53 8.81 -4.23
C LEU A 33 6.04 8.60 -4.09
N HIS A 34 6.40 7.66 -3.23
CA HIS A 34 7.77 7.23 -3.04
C HIS A 34 7.85 5.71 -3.19
N THR A 35 8.84 5.25 -3.96
CA THR A 35 9.23 3.84 -4.03
C THR A 35 10.47 3.64 -3.17
N GLY A 36 10.39 2.74 -2.19
CA GLY A 36 11.49 2.38 -1.31
C GLY A 36 11.57 0.88 -1.11
N SER A 37 12.75 0.41 -0.67
CA SER A 37 12.97 -1.00 -0.35
C SER A 37 12.68 -1.25 1.14
N PHE A 38 11.79 -2.20 1.42
CA PHE A 38 11.35 -2.55 2.77
C PHE A 38 11.69 -3.99 3.06
N CYS A 39 12.21 -4.26 4.26
CA CYS A 39 12.70 -5.58 4.66
C CYS A 39 11.97 -6.11 5.89
N GLY A 40 11.96 -7.43 6.06
CA GLY A 40 11.43 -8.08 7.27
C GLY A 40 10.02 -8.65 7.14
N GLY A 41 9.50 -8.81 5.92
CA GLY A 41 8.24 -9.51 5.65
C GLY A 41 6.97 -8.68 5.86
N SER A 42 7.08 -7.44 6.35
CA SER A 42 5.95 -6.53 6.50
C SER A 42 6.39 -5.07 6.48
N ALA A 43 5.52 -4.20 5.94
CA ALA A 43 5.65 -2.74 6.00
C ALA A 43 4.30 -2.11 6.32
N GLN A 44 4.32 -1.00 7.06
CA GLN A 44 3.11 -0.27 7.43
C GLN A 44 3.27 1.22 7.09
N PHE A 45 2.24 1.77 6.46
CA PHE A 45 2.18 3.17 6.05
C PHE A 45 0.97 3.84 6.70
N HIS A 46 1.18 5.02 7.28
CA HIS A 46 0.09 5.81 7.86
C HIS A 46 0.00 7.17 7.18
N ILE A 47 -1.13 7.44 6.53
CA ILE A 47 -1.37 8.67 5.76
C ILE A 47 -2.58 9.39 6.33
N THR A 48 -2.46 10.68 6.60
CA THR A 48 -3.61 11.53 6.95
C THR A 48 -3.99 12.38 5.73
N PRO A 49 -4.91 11.94 4.87
CA PRO A 49 -5.29 12.70 3.69
C PRO A 49 -6.03 13.99 4.10
N THR A 50 -5.63 15.09 3.48
CA THR A 50 -6.24 16.41 3.54
C THR A 50 -7.24 16.67 2.40
N SER A 51 -7.27 15.81 1.37
CA SER A 51 -8.22 15.87 0.27
C SER A 51 -8.61 14.49 -0.24
N GLY A 52 -9.77 14.39 -0.90
CA GLY A 52 -10.24 13.17 -1.55
C GLY A 52 -9.34 12.68 -2.69
N ALA A 53 -8.67 13.61 -3.39
CA ALA A 53 -7.84 13.27 -4.54
C ALA A 53 -6.45 12.72 -4.16
N GLN A 54 -6.04 12.82 -2.89
CA GLN A 54 -4.76 12.30 -2.44
C GLN A 54 -4.73 10.77 -2.49
N MET A 55 -3.55 10.25 -2.81
CA MET A 55 -3.31 8.82 -2.85
C MET A 55 -3.16 8.27 -1.42
N VAL A 56 -3.66 7.06 -1.21
CA VAL A 56 -3.54 6.24 0.00
C VAL A 56 -3.35 4.79 -0.44
N GLY A 57 -2.79 3.94 0.42
CA GLY A 57 -2.51 2.55 0.06
C GLY A 57 -1.06 2.30 -0.32
N ALA A 58 -0.84 1.19 -1.01
CA ALA A 58 0.47 0.72 -1.44
C ALA A 58 0.37 -0.13 -2.70
N ASP A 59 1.44 -0.09 -3.49
CA ASP A 59 1.66 -0.84 -4.71
C ASP A 59 3.01 -1.59 -4.57
N PRO A 60 3.00 -2.79 -3.96
CA PRO A 60 4.18 -3.61 -3.78
C PRO A 60 4.62 -4.34 -5.06
N SER A 61 5.90 -4.21 -5.39
CA SER A 61 6.53 -5.03 -6.43
C SER A 61 6.96 -6.37 -5.84
N ILE A 62 6.28 -7.45 -6.24
CA ILE A 62 6.53 -8.79 -5.68
C ILE A 62 7.98 -9.26 -5.89
N GLY A 63 8.64 -8.84 -6.97
CA GLY A 63 10.05 -9.13 -7.22
C GLY A 63 10.37 -10.63 -7.12
N SER A 64 11.21 -11.00 -6.14
CA SER A 64 11.57 -12.39 -5.84
C SER A 64 10.82 -12.99 -4.64
N ALA A 65 9.81 -12.30 -4.09
CA ALA A 65 8.97 -12.82 -3.02
C ALA A 65 8.04 -13.91 -3.56
N ASP A 66 7.78 -14.95 -2.77
CA ASP A 66 6.88 -16.05 -3.15
C ASP A 66 5.41 -15.61 -3.14
N TRP A 67 5.08 -14.66 -2.27
CA TRP A 67 3.75 -14.12 -2.05
C TRP A 67 3.85 -12.72 -1.45
N ALA A 68 2.88 -11.87 -1.81
CA ALA A 68 2.64 -10.62 -1.10
C ALA A 68 1.14 -10.31 -1.02
N SER A 69 0.79 -9.44 -0.08
CA SER A 69 -0.55 -8.85 0.05
C SER A 69 -0.42 -7.40 0.46
N CYS A 70 -1.46 -6.63 0.17
CA CYS A 70 -1.62 -5.33 0.75
C CYS A 70 -3.07 -5.03 1.12
N GLU A 71 -3.24 -4.25 2.19
CA GLU A 71 -4.54 -3.90 2.74
C GLU A 71 -4.56 -2.46 3.23
N ILE A 72 -5.59 -1.71 2.85
CA ILE A 72 -6.00 -0.50 3.55
C ILE A 72 -6.94 -0.88 4.69
N LEU A 73 -6.50 -0.66 5.93
CA LEU A 73 -7.21 -1.09 7.12
C LEU A 73 -8.44 -0.22 7.49
N PRO A 74 -9.45 -0.83 8.13
CA PRO A 74 -9.72 -2.27 8.14
C PRO A 74 -10.48 -2.65 6.85
N GLY A 75 -9.95 -3.56 6.05
CA GLY A 75 -10.62 -4.20 4.90
C GLY A 75 -11.16 -3.27 3.82
N ARG A 76 -10.69 -2.01 3.73
CA ARG A 76 -11.23 -1.02 2.78
C ARG A 76 -10.82 -1.30 1.34
N LEU A 77 -9.62 -1.83 1.15
CA LEU A 77 -9.11 -2.31 -0.13
C LEU A 77 -8.06 -3.37 0.17
N VAL A 78 -8.23 -4.57 -0.38
CA VAL A 78 -7.36 -5.72 -0.12
C VAL A 78 -7.00 -6.36 -1.45
N ASP A 79 -5.73 -6.65 -1.63
CA ASP A 79 -5.24 -7.40 -2.78
C ASP A 79 -4.08 -8.34 -2.37
N SER A 80 -3.88 -9.43 -3.11
CA SER A 80 -2.81 -10.40 -2.85
C SER A 80 -2.48 -11.24 -4.08
N GLY A 81 -1.23 -11.65 -4.17
CA GLY A 81 -0.72 -12.45 -5.28
C GLY A 81 0.51 -13.27 -4.90
N THR A 82 0.84 -14.22 -5.76
CA THR A 82 1.96 -15.16 -5.66
C THR A 82 2.90 -15.02 -6.85
N ALA A 83 4.17 -15.35 -6.66
CA ALA A 83 5.14 -15.27 -7.75
C ALA A 83 4.70 -16.08 -8.97
N GLY A 84 4.57 -15.40 -10.11
CA GLY A 84 4.27 -16.04 -11.39
C GLY A 84 2.79 -16.33 -11.67
N ASP A 85 1.86 -15.86 -10.83
CA ASP A 85 0.42 -15.96 -11.12
C ASP A 85 -0.08 -14.93 -12.14
N GLY A 86 0.74 -13.91 -12.43
CA GLY A 86 0.42 -12.84 -13.37
C GLY A 86 -0.47 -11.74 -12.80
N GLN A 87 -0.76 -11.78 -11.49
CA GLN A 87 -1.52 -10.77 -10.78
C GLN A 87 -0.59 -9.65 -10.30
N ASP A 88 -0.95 -8.41 -10.63
CA ASP A 88 -0.37 -7.22 -10.02
C ASP A 88 -1.05 -6.97 -8.68
N ILE A 89 -0.26 -6.73 -7.63
CA ILE A 89 -0.79 -6.54 -6.27
C ILE A 89 -0.88 -5.04 -6.04
N ASN A 90 -2.09 -4.52 -5.95
CA ASN A 90 -2.28 -3.07 -5.85
C ASN A 90 -3.47 -2.69 -4.96
N CYS A 91 -3.17 -2.01 -3.87
CA CYS A 91 -4.16 -1.34 -3.03
C CYS A 91 -3.90 0.18 -2.94
N LEU A 92 -3.13 0.75 -3.88
CA LEU A 92 -2.89 2.18 -4.03
C LEU A 92 -4.06 2.83 -4.79
N THR A 93 -4.76 3.75 -4.14
CA THR A 93 -5.95 4.40 -4.70
C THR A 93 -6.08 5.84 -4.23
N ARG A 94 -7.03 6.60 -4.77
CA ARG A 94 -7.40 7.91 -4.22
C ARG A 94 -8.28 7.73 -2.99
N PHE A 95 -8.13 8.62 -2.01
CA PHE A 95 -8.93 8.58 -0.79
C PHE A 95 -10.44 8.66 -1.05
N ASP A 96 -10.88 9.41 -2.07
CA ASP A 96 -12.29 9.52 -2.47
C ASP A 96 -12.84 8.33 -3.27
N ALA A 97 -11.97 7.41 -3.68
CA ALA A 97 -12.34 6.19 -4.37
C ALA A 97 -12.48 5.00 -3.41
N LEU A 98 -12.13 5.17 -2.13
CA LEU A 98 -12.37 4.14 -1.11
C LEU A 98 -13.87 3.98 -0.84
N PRO A 99 -14.36 2.74 -0.71
CA PRO A 99 -15.75 2.45 -0.35
C PRO A 99 -16.12 2.90 1.07
#